data_AF-D6PSD9-F1
#
_entry.id   AF-D6PSD9-F1
#
_cell.length_a   1.000
_cell.length_b   1.000
_cell.length_c   1.000
_cell.angle_alpha   90.00
_cell.angle_beta   90.00
_cell.angle_gamma   90.00
#
_symmetry.space_group_name_H-M   'P 1'
#
loop_
_entity.id
_entity.type
_entity.pdbx_description
1 polymer ?
#
loop_
_entity_poly.entity_id
_entity_poly.type
_entity_poly.pdbx_seq_one_letter_code
_entity_poly.pdbx_strand_id
1 'polypeptide(L)'
;WWFITVLIISFAFAVYACEGFDKQLQLPWWGLVLACAIALFFTLPIGVIQATTNQQMGLNVITELIIGYLYPGKPLANVAFKTYGYISMSQALYFVGDFKLGHYMKIPPKSMFIVQLVATVVASTVCFGTTWWLITSVENICNTDLLPVGSPWTCPGDEVFYNASIIWGVIGPGRMFTKEGIY
;
A
#
# COMPACT_ATOMS: atom_id res chain seq x y z
N TRP A 1 -3.95 -22.42 -10.95
CA TRP A 1 -2.53 -22.78 -10.78
C TRP A 1 -1.62 -21.57 -10.86
N TRP A 2 -1.42 -20.92 -12.01
CA TRP A 2 -0.53 -19.74 -12.16
C TRP A 2 -0.76 -18.60 -11.15
N PHE A 3 -2.02 -18.24 -10.88
CA PHE A 3 -2.33 -17.21 -9.87
C PHE A 3 -2.01 -17.64 -8.44
N ILE A 4 -2.24 -18.92 -8.12
CA ILE A 4 -2.00 -19.47 -6.78
C ILE A 4 -0.49 -19.55 -6.52
N THR A 5 0.30 -19.96 -7.51
CA THR A 5 1.76 -20.01 -7.38
C THR A 5 2.34 -18.61 -7.14
N VAL A 6 1.87 -17.59 -7.87
CA VAL A 6 2.31 -16.21 -7.65
C VAL A 6 1.88 -15.70 -6.27
N LEU A 7 0.67 -16.03 -5.82
CA LEU A 7 0.18 -15.65 -4.49
C LEU A 7 1.02 -16.26 -3.36
N ILE A 8 1.38 -17.54 -3.47
CA ILE A 8 2.23 -18.19 -2.45
C ILE A 8 3.62 -17.57 -2.44
N ILE A 9 4.22 -17.33 -3.61
CA ILE A 9 5.55 -16.74 -3.74
C ILE A 9 5.55 -15.30 -3.19
N SER A 10 4.55 -14.48 -3.55
CA SER A 10 4.46 -13.09 -3.07
C SER A 10 4.19 -13.02 -1.58
N PHE A 11 3.37 -13.92 -1.04
CA PHE A 11 3.14 -14.02 0.40
C PHE A 11 4.42 -14.41 1.16
N ALA A 12 5.19 -15.37 0.64
CA ALA A 12 6.47 -15.75 1.23
C ALA A 12 7.47 -14.58 1.24
N PHE A 13 7.56 -13.82 0.14
CA PHE A 13 8.37 -12.60 0.09
C PHE A 13 7.88 -11.52 1.05
N ALA A 14 6.56 -11.36 1.23
CA ALA A 14 6.01 -10.41 2.19
C ALA A 14 6.34 -10.79 3.65
N VAL A 15 6.27 -12.08 4.00
CA VAL A 15 6.69 -12.57 5.31
C VAL A 15 8.19 -12.35 5.50
N TYR A 16 9.01 -12.66 4.49
CA TYR A 16 10.46 -12.43 4.54
C TYR A 16 10.80 -10.94 4.66
N ALA A 17 10.06 -10.05 4.00
CA ALA A 17 10.26 -8.61 4.14
C ALA A 17 9.90 -8.11 5.55
N CYS A 18 8.85 -8.66 6.18
CA CYS A 18 8.42 -8.23 7.51
C CYS A 18 9.32 -8.75 8.65
N GLU A 19 9.76 -10.01 8.57
CA GLU A 19 10.61 -10.64 9.61
C GLU A 19 12.11 -10.54 9.28
N GLY A 20 12.48 -10.36 8.02
CA GLY A 20 13.85 -10.11 7.57
C GLY A 20 14.28 -8.66 7.81
N PHE A 21 15.57 -8.38 7.62
CA PHE A 21 16.17 -7.04 7.83
C PHE A 21 15.92 -6.46 9.24
N ASP A 22 16.30 -7.20 10.28
CA ASP A 22 16.27 -6.76 11.69
C ASP A 22 14.91 -6.22 12.19
N LYS A 23 13.79 -6.69 11.61
CA LYS A 23 12.43 -6.23 11.95
C LYS A 23 12.25 -4.72 11.80
N GLN A 24 12.94 -4.12 10.83
CA GLN A 24 12.84 -2.68 10.53
C GLN A 24 11.39 -2.23 10.27
N LEU A 25 10.57 -3.07 9.62
CA LEU A 25 9.15 -2.80 9.38
C LEU A 25 8.27 -2.85 10.63
N GLN A 26 8.78 -3.40 11.75
CA GLN A 26 8.12 -3.49 13.05
C GLN A 26 6.74 -4.17 13.06
N LEU A 27 6.29 -4.70 11.92
CA LEU A 27 5.02 -5.41 11.75
C LEU A 27 5.24 -6.91 12.04
N PRO A 28 4.56 -7.48 13.03
CA PRO A 28 4.65 -8.91 13.30
C PRO A 28 3.91 -9.74 12.24
N TRP A 29 4.32 -11.00 12.04
CA TRP A 29 3.72 -11.91 11.04
C TRP A 29 2.18 -12.01 11.12
N TRP A 30 1.61 -11.96 12.32
CA TRP A 30 0.16 -12.04 12.53
C TRP A 30 -0.57 -10.80 11.98
N GLY A 31 0.08 -9.63 12.02
CA GLY A 31 -0.44 -8.39 11.44
C GLY A 31 -0.49 -8.47 9.91
N LEU A 32 0.49 -9.11 9.28
CA LEU A 32 0.48 -9.34 7.83
C LEU A 32 -0.69 -10.24 7.42
N VAL A 33 -0.91 -11.35 8.14
CA VAL A 33 -2.03 -12.27 7.89
C VAL A 33 -3.37 -11.57 8.04
N LEU A 34 -3.52 -10.73 9.08
CA LEU A 34 -4.72 -9.93 9.29
C LEU A 34 -4.95 -8.95 8.14
N ALA A 35 -3.91 -8.26 7.67
CA ALA A 35 -4.01 -7.33 6.55
C ALA A 35 -4.46 -8.03 5.27
N CYS A 36 -3.89 -9.20 4.97
CA CYS A 36 -4.29 -10.02 3.82
C CYS A 36 -5.73 -10.52 3.94
N ALA A 37 -6.18 -10.92 5.13
CA ALA A 37 -7.55 -11.37 5.36
C ALA A 37 -8.57 -10.24 5.13
N ILE A 38 -8.27 -9.03 5.64
CA ILE A 38 -9.07 -7.82 5.42
C ILE A 38 -9.10 -7.51 3.92
N ALA A 39 -7.94 -7.49 3.24
CA ALA A 39 -7.87 -7.26 1.81
C ALA A 39 -8.77 -8.24 1.05
N LEU A 40 -8.67 -9.54 1.31
CA LEU A 40 -9.49 -10.56 0.64
C LEU A 40 -11.00 -10.36 0.87
N PHE A 41 -11.39 -10.06 2.11
CA PHE A 41 -12.81 -9.87 2.46
C PHE A 41 -13.39 -8.60 1.81
N PHE A 42 -12.66 -7.49 1.87
CA PHE A 42 -13.14 -6.20 1.39
C PHE A 42 -12.95 -6.01 -0.12
N THR A 43 -12.08 -6.76 -0.78
CA THR A 43 -11.90 -6.68 -2.25
C THR A 43 -13.21 -6.92 -2.99
N LEU A 44 -14.02 -7.89 -2.55
CA LEU A 44 -15.27 -8.24 -3.22
C LEU A 44 -16.35 -7.14 -3.13
N PRO A 45 -16.77 -6.67 -1.94
CA PRO A 45 -17.79 -5.62 -1.84
C PRO A 45 -17.33 -4.29 -2.47
N ILE A 46 -16.06 -3.91 -2.29
CA ILE A 46 -15.52 -2.67 -2.86
C ILE A 46 -15.44 -2.79 -4.38
N GLY A 47 -15.05 -3.94 -4.91
CA GLY A 47 -15.04 -4.18 -6.35
C GLY A 47 -16.42 -4.06 -6.98
N VAL A 48 -17.47 -4.53 -6.30
CA VAL A 48 -18.86 -4.33 -6.75
C VAL A 48 -19.24 -2.85 -6.75
N ILE A 49 -18.95 -2.12 -5.67
CA ILE A 49 -19.26 -0.69 -5.56
C ILE A 49 -18.48 0.12 -6.60
N GLN A 50 -17.19 -0.16 -6.81
CA GLN A 50 -16.39 0.50 -7.82
C GLN A 50 -16.92 0.18 -9.22
N ALA A 51 -17.36 -1.05 -9.48
CA ALA A 51 -17.94 -1.42 -10.77
C ALA A 51 -19.26 -0.67 -11.07
N THR A 52 -20.06 -0.32 -10.04
CA THR A 52 -21.33 0.40 -10.22
C THR A 52 -21.19 1.92 -10.18
N THR A 53 -20.33 2.45 -9.31
CA THR A 53 -20.19 3.90 -9.06
C THR A 53 -19.00 4.52 -9.76
N ASN A 54 -18.06 3.70 -10.23
CA ASN A 54 -16.75 4.10 -10.76
C ASN A 54 -15.91 4.94 -9.76
N GLN A 55 -16.21 4.84 -8.46
CA GLN A 55 -15.45 5.47 -7.39
C GLN A 55 -14.68 4.43 -6.57
N GLN A 56 -13.39 4.70 -6.34
CA GLN A 56 -12.58 3.93 -5.39
C GLN A 56 -12.83 4.44 -3.98
N MET A 57 -13.32 3.57 -3.11
CA MET A 57 -13.49 3.90 -1.70
C MET A 57 -12.14 3.84 -0.98
N GLY A 58 -11.75 4.94 -0.34
CA GLY A 58 -10.50 5.04 0.42
C GLY A 58 -10.56 4.26 1.74
N LEU A 59 -10.35 2.94 1.69
CA LEU A 59 -10.26 2.09 2.89
C LEU A 59 -9.01 2.32 3.74
N ASN A 60 -8.09 3.17 3.28
CA ASN A 60 -6.88 3.57 3.99
C ASN A 60 -7.11 3.87 5.47
N VAL A 61 -8.16 4.64 5.78
CA VAL A 61 -8.43 5.08 7.15
C VAL A 61 -8.91 3.92 8.04
N ILE A 62 -9.67 2.97 7.49
CA ILE A 62 -10.19 1.83 8.25
C ILE A 62 -9.05 0.88 8.62
N THR A 63 -8.17 0.58 7.67
CA THR A 63 -7.01 -0.29 7.93
C THR A 63 -6.04 0.35 8.91
N GLU A 64 -5.79 1.66 8.78
CA GLU A 64 -4.99 2.45 9.71
C GLU A 64 -5.60 2.49 11.13
N LEU A 65 -6.92 2.60 11.25
CA LEU A 65 -7.61 2.60 12.54
C LEU A 65 -7.55 1.23 13.22
N ILE A 66 -7.74 0.14 12.49
CA ILE A 66 -7.68 -1.22 13.05
C ILE A 66 -6.30 -1.50 13.65
N ILE A 67 -5.23 -1.27 12.88
CA ILE A 67 -3.87 -1.53 13.38
C ILE A 67 -3.45 -0.51 14.44
N GLY A 68 -3.91 0.74 14.35
CA GLY A 68 -3.65 1.76 15.37
C GLY A 68 -4.24 1.40 16.74
N TYR A 69 -5.37 0.69 16.80
CA TYR A 69 -5.91 0.15 18.06
C TYR A 69 -5.16 -1.10 18.55
N LEU A 70 -4.72 -1.95 17.62
CA LEU A 70 -4.14 -3.25 17.94
C LEU A 70 -2.65 -3.18 18.28
N TYR A 71 -1.94 -2.23 17.67
CA TYR A 71 -0.50 -2.04 17.80
C TYR A 71 -0.09 -0.55 17.78
N PRO A 72 -0.50 0.22 18.80
CA PRO A 72 -0.21 1.65 18.88
C PRO A 72 1.28 1.95 19.08
N GLY A 73 1.70 3.13 18.64
CA GLY A 73 3.04 3.67 18.89
C GLY A 73 4.09 3.31 17.85
N LYS A 74 3.71 2.59 16.77
CA LYS A 74 4.63 2.16 15.70
C LYS A 74 4.16 2.63 14.31
N PRO A 75 4.71 3.74 13.77
CA PRO A 75 4.28 4.30 12.50
C PRO A 75 4.64 3.40 11.31
N LEU A 76 5.82 2.75 11.34
CA LEU A 76 6.26 1.87 10.25
C LEU A 76 5.36 0.64 10.10
N ALA A 77 4.92 0.08 11.23
CA ALA A 77 3.97 -1.03 11.24
C ALA A 77 2.62 -0.62 10.62
N ASN A 78 2.14 0.59 10.93
CA ASN A 78 0.91 1.12 10.34
C ASN A 78 1.02 1.28 8.81
N VAL A 79 2.11 1.87 8.33
CA VAL A 79 2.37 2.04 6.88
C VAL A 79 2.45 0.69 6.16
N ALA A 80 3.13 -0.29 6.75
CA ALA A 80 3.21 -1.64 6.20
C ALA A 80 1.82 -2.30 6.13
N PHE A 81 1.05 -2.22 7.21
CA PHE A 81 -0.30 -2.78 7.26
C PHE A 81 -1.24 -2.15 6.23
N LYS A 82 -1.20 -0.83 6.08
CA LYS A 82 -1.95 -0.11 5.04
C LYS A 82 -1.55 -0.55 3.64
N THR A 83 -0.26 -0.72 3.39
CA THR A 83 0.27 -1.14 2.08
C THR A 83 -0.26 -2.53 1.71
N TYR A 84 -0.14 -3.50 2.63
CA TYR A 84 -0.64 -4.86 2.39
C TYR A 84 -2.18 -4.97 2.40
N GLY A 85 -2.87 -4.13 3.17
CA GLY A 85 -4.33 -4.17 3.29
C GLY A 85 -5.07 -3.43 2.17
N TYR A 86 -4.64 -2.20 1.85
CA TYR A 86 -5.32 -1.33 0.90
C TYR A 86 -4.66 -1.30 -0.48
N ILE A 87 -3.34 -1.09 -0.56
CA ILE A 87 -2.68 -0.93 -1.88
C ILE A 87 -2.75 -2.23 -2.66
N SER A 88 -2.54 -3.38 -2.00
CA SER A 88 -2.72 -4.70 -2.64
C SER A 88 -4.16 -4.92 -3.16
N MET A 89 -5.17 -4.45 -2.42
CA MET A 89 -6.57 -4.53 -2.86
C MET A 89 -6.83 -3.63 -4.09
N SER A 90 -6.37 -2.37 -4.06
CA SER A 90 -6.51 -1.45 -5.19
C SER A 90 -5.84 -2.03 -6.45
N GLN A 91 -4.65 -2.62 -6.30
CA GLN A 91 -3.95 -3.29 -7.39
C GLN A 91 -4.75 -4.49 -7.92
N ALA A 92 -5.39 -5.27 -7.05
CA ALA A 92 -6.26 -6.38 -7.46
C ALA A 92 -7.47 -5.89 -8.28
N LEU A 93 -8.07 -4.75 -7.92
CA LEU A 93 -9.18 -4.16 -8.67
C LEU A 93 -8.75 -3.67 -10.06
N TYR A 94 -7.58 -3.03 -10.16
CA TYR A 94 -7.00 -2.67 -11.47
C TYR A 94 -6.75 -3.91 -12.33
N PHE A 95 -6.17 -4.96 -11.74
CA PHE A 95 -5.91 -6.22 -12.42
C PHE A 95 -7.19 -6.89 -12.97
N VAL A 96 -8.28 -6.87 -12.19
CA VAL A 96 -9.60 -7.37 -12.63
C VAL A 96 -10.17 -6.49 -13.75
N GLY A 97 -10.01 -5.16 -13.66
CA GLY A 97 -10.40 -4.21 -14.70
C GLY A 97 -9.71 -4.50 -16.04
N ASP A 98 -8.41 -4.77 -16.00
CA ASP A 98 -7.62 -5.13 -17.18
C ASP A 98 -8.06 -6.47 -17.78
N PHE A 99 -8.41 -7.48 -16.96
CA PHE A 99 -8.96 -8.74 -17.49
C PHE A 99 -10.29 -8.54 -18.20
N LYS A 100 -11.13 -7.65 -17.67
CA LYS A 100 -12.39 -7.29 -18.32
C LYS A 100 -12.14 -6.64 -19.67
N LEU A 101 -11.19 -5.70 -19.76
CA LEU A 101 -10.78 -5.09 -21.03
C LEU A 101 -10.22 -6.13 -22.01
N GLY A 102 -9.33 -7.02 -21.53
CA GLY A 102 -8.74 -8.10 -22.34
C GLY A 102 -9.80 -9.06 -22.89
N HIS A 103 -10.84 -9.35 -22.11
CA HIS A 103 -11.99 -10.13 -22.58
C HIS A 103 -12.75 -9.42 -23.71
N TYR A 104 -12.97 -8.10 -23.60
CA TYR A 104 -13.59 -7.32 -24.69
C TYR A 104 -12.73 -7.27 -25.96
N MET A 105 -11.41 -7.24 -25.82
CA MET A 105 -10.47 -7.24 -26.94
C MET A 105 -10.16 -8.63 -27.50
N LYS A 106 -10.81 -9.69 -26.98
CA LYS A 106 -10.58 -11.11 -27.35
C LYS A 106 -9.13 -11.58 -27.21
N ILE A 107 -8.38 -11.00 -26.27
CA ILE A 107 -7.00 -11.39 -26.00
C ILE A 107 -7.01 -12.67 -25.15
N PRO A 108 -6.19 -13.69 -25.47
CA PRO A 108 -6.14 -14.91 -24.67
C PRO A 108 -5.64 -14.59 -23.25
N PRO A 109 -6.28 -15.16 -22.20
CA PRO A 109 -6.00 -14.82 -20.81
C PRO A 109 -4.56 -15.16 -20.36
N LYS A 110 -3.92 -16.14 -21.01
CA LYS A 110 -2.52 -16.50 -20.74
C LYS A 110 -1.55 -15.39 -21.12
N SER A 111 -1.74 -14.78 -22.30
CA SER A 111 -0.88 -13.69 -22.76
C SER A 111 -1.07 -12.44 -21.90
N MET A 112 -2.32 -12.14 -21.49
CA MET A 112 -2.62 -11.03 -20.60
C MET A 112 -1.88 -11.16 -19.26
N PHE A 113 -1.93 -12.34 -18.65
CA PHE A 113 -1.25 -12.61 -17.38
C PHE A 113 0.28 -12.42 -17.47
N ILE A 114 0.92 -12.92 -18.53
CA ILE A 114 2.37 -12.79 -18.71
C ILE A 114 2.76 -11.32 -18.89
N VAL A 115 2.02 -10.58 -19.72
CA VAL A 115 2.28 -9.15 -19.96
C VAL A 115 2.12 -8.36 -18.66
N GLN A 116 1.07 -8.60 -17.89
CA GLN A 116 0.87 -7.94 -16.61
C GLN A 116 1.98 -8.24 -15.60
N LEU A 117 2.44 -9.50 -15.52
CA LEU A 117 3.52 -9.89 -14.61
C LEU A 117 4.86 -9.24 -15.03
N VAL A 118 5.17 -9.21 -16.31
CA VAL A 118 6.37 -8.53 -16.81
C VAL A 118 6.27 -7.02 -16.57
N ALA A 119 5.10 -6.43 -16.86
CA ALA A 119 4.87 -5.01 -16.65
C ALA A 119 5.02 -4.61 -15.18
N THR A 120 4.51 -5.40 -14.23
CA THR A 120 4.67 -5.11 -12.80
C THR A 120 6.11 -5.19 -12.36
N VAL A 121 6.89 -6.18 -12.82
CA VAL A 121 8.32 -6.29 -12.50
C VAL A 121 9.12 -5.11 -13.08
N VAL A 122 8.85 -4.72 -14.33
CA VAL A 122 9.51 -3.58 -14.96
C VAL A 122 9.14 -2.28 -14.23
N ALA A 123 7.84 -2.06 -13.99
CA ALA A 123 7.36 -0.86 -13.29
C ALA A 123 7.95 -0.75 -11.88
N SER A 124 7.95 -1.85 -11.10
CA SER A 124 8.51 -1.83 -9.75
C SER A 124 10.00 -1.51 -9.75
N THR A 125 10.75 -2.06 -10.70
CA THR A 125 12.20 -1.85 -10.79
C THR A 125 12.53 -0.42 -11.21
N VAL A 126 11.82 0.11 -12.20
CA VAL A 126 12.01 1.49 -12.67
C VAL A 126 11.60 2.48 -11.59
N CYS A 127 10.41 2.34 -10.99
CA CYS A 127 9.96 3.23 -9.92
C CYS A 127 10.94 3.21 -8.74
N PHE A 128 11.37 2.04 -8.27
CA PHE A 128 12.34 1.93 -7.18
C PHE A 128 13.68 2.58 -7.54
N GLY A 129 14.20 2.32 -8.74
CA GLY A 129 15.45 2.91 -9.22
C GLY A 129 15.38 4.42 -9.35
N THR A 130 14.28 4.96 -9.86
CA THR A 130 14.06 6.41 -9.95
C THR A 130 13.96 7.04 -8.57
N THR A 131 13.22 6.45 -7.64
CA THR A 131 13.12 6.95 -6.26
C THR A 131 14.50 6.95 -5.58
N TRP A 132 15.26 5.87 -5.72
CA TRP A 132 16.61 5.77 -5.17
C TRP A 132 17.57 6.82 -5.75
N TRP A 133 17.53 7.00 -7.07
CA TRP A 133 18.33 8.02 -7.75
C TRP A 133 17.95 9.43 -7.28
N LEU A 134 16.65 9.72 -7.17
CA LEU A 134 16.17 11.04 -6.78
C LEU A 134 16.57 11.41 -5.35
N ILE A 135 16.44 10.48 -4.41
CA ILE A 135 16.82 10.67 -3.00
C ILE A 135 18.33 10.86 -2.83
N THR A 136 19.14 10.22 -3.67
CA THR A 136 20.62 10.32 -3.59
C THR A 136 21.19 11.53 -4.32
N SER A 137 20.51 12.06 -5.33
CA SER A 137 21.00 13.17 -6.15
C SER A 137 20.48 14.55 -5.73
N VAL A 138 19.31 14.64 -5.11
CA VAL A 138 18.72 15.90 -4.65
C VAL A 138 18.83 15.99 -3.13
N GLU A 139 19.72 16.86 -2.64
CA GLU A 139 19.84 17.13 -1.21
C GLU A 139 18.57 17.78 -0.66
N ASN A 140 18.14 17.34 0.53
CA ASN A 140 16.96 17.83 1.25
C ASN A 140 15.62 17.69 0.52
N ILE A 141 15.47 16.75 -0.40
CA ILE A 141 14.21 16.53 -1.13
C ILE A 141 12.99 16.51 -0.20
N CYS A 142 11.89 17.13 -0.65
CA CYS A 142 10.64 17.28 0.11
C CYS A 142 10.70 18.21 1.34
N ASN A 143 11.81 18.90 1.62
CA ASN A 143 11.89 19.91 2.69
C ASN A 143 11.82 21.34 2.15
N THR A 144 10.61 21.92 2.12
CA THR A 144 10.35 23.23 1.52
C THR A 144 11.21 24.37 2.07
N ASP A 145 11.74 24.25 3.29
CA ASP A 145 12.55 25.30 3.94
C ASP A 145 14.02 25.27 3.50
N LEU A 146 14.52 24.08 3.12
CA LEU A 146 15.90 23.86 2.70
C LEU A 146 16.06 23.81 1.18
N LEU A 147 14.97 23.73 0.44
CA LEU A 147 15.00 23.73 -1.02
C LEU A 147 15.16 25.14 -1.61
N PRO A 148 15.81 25.28 -2.77
CA PRO A 148 15.86 26.54 -3.49
C PRO A 148 14.46 27.02 -3.88
N VAL A 149 14.25 28.35 -3.77
CA VAL A 149 12.98 29.02 -4.04
C VAL A 149 12.52 28.71 -5.47
N GLY A 150 11.34 28.10 -5.62
CA GLY A 150 10.78 27.71 -6.92
C GLY A 150 11.10 26.28 -7.37
N SER A 151 11.69 25.45 -6.51
CA SER A 151 11.88 24.03 -6.81
C SER A 151 10.55 23.27 -6.91
N PRO A 152 10.41 22.32 -7.86
CA PRO A 152 9.18 21.53 -8.03
C PRO A 152 9.06 20.35 -7.05
N TRP A 153 10.07 20.10 -6.22
CA TRP A 153 10.21 18.90 -5.38
C TRP A 153 9.58 19.06 -3.99
N THR A 154 8.31 19.49 -3.95
CA THR A 154 7.57 19.75 -2.70
C THR A 154 6.87 18.52 -2.11
N CYS A 155 6.81 17.39 -2.84
CA CYS A 155 6.30 16.08 -2.39
C CYS A 155 5.02 16.08 -1.52
N PRO A 156 3.95 16.78 -1.91
CA PRO A 156 2.77 16.93 -1.06
C PRO A 156 2.06 15.59 -0.76
N GLY A 157 2.12 14.64 -1.69
CA GLY A 157 1.53 13.31 -1.50
C GLY A 157 2.24 12.47 -0.43
N ASP A 158 3.58 12.49 -0.43
CA ASP A 158 4.38 11.75 0.53
C ASP A 158 4.28 12.35 1.93
N GLU A 159 4.19 13.68 2.03
CA GLU A 159 4.00 14.38 3.31
C GLU A 159 2.65 14.03 3.94
N VAL A 160 1.56 13.98 3.15
CA VAL A 160 0.25 13.54 3.64
C VAL A 160 0.30 12.09 4.10
N PHE A 161 1.01 11.21 3.37
CA PHE A 161 1.15 9.80 3.75
C PHE A 161 1.95 9.64 5.06
N TYR A 162 3.00 10.43 5.22
CA TYR A 162 3.81 10.49 6.44
C TYR A 162 3.00 11.03 7.63
N ASN A 163 2.29 12.16 7.47
CA ASN A 163 1.45 12.73 8.50
C ASN A 163 0.32 11.77 8.93
N ALA A 164 -0.30 11.07 7.98
CA ALA A 164 -1.28 10.03 8.28
C ALA A 164 -0.68 8.89 9.13
N SER A 165 0.56 8.47 8.85
CA SER A 165 1.24 7.44 9.63
C SER A 165 1.48 7.86 11.08
N ILE A 166 1.75 9.14 11.33
CA ILE A 166 1.91 9.69 12.68
C ILE A 166 0.58 9.73 13.41
N ILE A 167 -0.46 10.26 12.76
CA ILE A 167 -1.80 10.41 13.32
C ILE A 167 -2.36 9.04 13.74
N TRP A 168 -2.38 8.08 12.81
CA TRP A 168 -3.02 6.79 13.06
C TRP A 168 -2.09 5.75 13.69
N GLY A 169 -0.77 5.88 13.53
CA GLY A 169 0.21 4.93 14.04
C GLY A 169 0.84 5.34 15.38
N VAL A 170 1.35 6.57 15.50
CA VAL A 170 2.07 7.04 16.70
C VAL A 170 1.10 7.51 17.78
N ILE A 171 0.18 8.43 17.43
CA ILE A 171 -0.83 8.92 18.37
C ILE A 171 -1.84 7.81 18.63
N GLY A 172 -2.29 7.18 17.54
CA GLY A 172 -3.25 6.09 17.58
C GLY A 172 -4.67 6.58 17.87
N PRO A 173 -5.69 5.86 17.39
CA PRO A 173 -7.09 6.26 17.56
C PRO A 173 -7.53 6.24 19.04
N GLY A 174 -6.87 5.48 19.91
CA GLY A 174 -7.15 5.46 21.35
C GLY A 174 -6.91 6.80 22.06
N ARG A 175 -5.92 7.60 21.62
CA ARG A 175 -5.69 8.96 22.14
C ARG A 175 -6.43 10.05 21.39
N MET A 176 -7.07 9.75 20.26
CA MET A 176 -7.87 10.72 19.51
C MET A 176 -9.37 10.61 19.80
N PHE A 177 -9.89 9.39 19.97
CA PHE A 177 -11.33 9.11 20.02
C PHE A 177 -11.81 8.40 21.30
N THR A 178 -10.92 8.21 22.28
CA THR A 178 -11.24 7.55 23.58
C THR A 178 -10.98 8.51 24.75
N LYS A 179 -11.39 8.14 25.96
CA LYS A 179 -11.26 8.91 27.21
C LYS A 179 -9.85 9.42 27.55
N GLU A 180 -8.80 8.91 26.92
CA GLU A 180 -7.43 9.43 27.06
C GLU A 180 -7.08 10.56 26.06
N GLY A 181 -8.07 11.06 25.32
CA GLY A 181 -7.92 12.19 24.43
C GLY A 181 -7.72 13.52 25.16
N ILE A 182 -7.04 14.44 24.49
CA ILE A 182 -6.78 15.81 24.97
C ILE A 182 -8.08 16.66 24.94
N TYR A 183 -9.17 16.11 24.39
CA TYR A 183 -10.47 16.75 24.19
C TYR A 183 -11.61 15.87 24.71
#